data_AF-A0A3A4ZPW8-F1
#
_entry.id   AF-A0A3A4ZPW8-F1
#
_cell.length_a   1.000
_cell.length_b   1.000
_cell.length_c   1.000
_cell.angle_alpha   90.00
_cell.angle_beta   90.00
_cell.angle_gamma   90.00
#
_symmetry.space_group_name_H-M   'P 1'
#
loop_
_entity.id
_entity.type
_entity.pdbx_description
1 polymer ?
#
loop_
_entity_poly.entity_id
_entity_poly.type
_entity_poly.pdbx_seq_one_letter_code
_entity_poly.pdbx_strand_id
1 'polypeptide(L)'
;MSVQFYIDIALLFLRIGLGIIFIVHGINKWQHWKKRNNSKMDAVFKALAIIEPLAGLSLLAGFLIQLGAAAMAIIMLAAIYFKIFEWKNKFTGDGGWELDFLILVNSLAVMILGGGRISLNYLLFYAR
;
A
#
# COMPACT_ATOMS: atom_id res chain seq x y z
N MET A 1 -23.22 9.65 -18.25
CA MET A 1 -22.15 9.65 -17.24
C MET A 1 -21.02 10.53 -17.73
N SER A 2 -20.42 11.35 -16.87
CA SER A 2 -19.25 12.16 -17.23
C SER A 2 -17.96 11.32 -17.15
N VAL A 3 -16.92 11.73 -17.88
CA VAL A 3 -15.57 11.11 -17.79
C VAL A 3 -15.07 11.08 -16.35
N GLN A 4 -15.36 12.11 -15.56
CA GLN A 4 -14.99 12.20 -14.16
C GLN A 4 -15.53 11.04 -13.31
N PHE A 5 -16.77 10.60 -13.57
CA PHE A 5 -17.36 9.49 -12.84
C PHE A 5 -16.59 8.18 -13.05
N TYR A 6 -16.14 7.92 -14.27
CA TYR A 6 -15.33 6.74 -14.58
C TYR A 6 -13.95 6.81 -13.91
N ILE A 7 -13.34 8.00 -13.83
CA ILE A 7 -12.09 8.22 -13.11
C ILE A 7 -12.27 7.94 -11.61
N ASP A 8 -13.35 8.42 -11.00
CA ASP A 8 -13.64 8.19 -9.59
C ASP A 8 -13.81 6.69 -9.27
N ILE A 9 -14.47 5.94 -10.16
CA ILE A 9 -14.59 4.48 -10.06
C ILE A 9 -13.22 3.80 -10.22
N ALA A 10 -12.42 4.20 -11.20
CA ALA A 10 -11.09 3.62 -11.41
C ALA A 10 -10.19 3.82 -10.18
N LEU A 11 -10.19 5.03 -9.59
CA LEU A 11 -9.45 5.33 -8.36
C LEU A 11 -9.96 4.52 -7.17
N LEU A 12 -11.27 4.28 -7.08
CA LEU A 12 -11.84 3.41 -6.05
C LEU A 12 -11.30 1.98 -6.16
N PHE A 13 -11.30 1.40 -7.36
CA PHE A 13 -10.76 0.04 -7.57
C PHE A 13 -9.27 -0.05 -7.25
N LEU A 14 -8.48 0.93 -7.67
CA LEU A 14 -7.04 0.99 -7.32
C LEU A 14 -6.85 1.02 -5.80
N ARG A 15 -7.61 1.84 -5.09
CA ARG A 15 -7.56 1.92 -3.63
C ARG A 15 -7.98 0.62 -2.95
N ILE A 16 -9.03 -0.03 -3.45
CA ILE A 16 -9.49 -1.33 -2.92
C ILE A 16 -8.39 -2.38 -3.07
N GLY A 17 -7.83 -2.53 -4.27
CA GLY A 17 -6.77 -3.50 -4.55
C GLY A 17 -5.54 -3.28 -3.67
N LEU A 18 -4.99 -2.05 -3.68
CA LEU A 18 -3.85 -1.69 -2.85
C LEU A 18 -4.13 -1.87 -1.34
N GLY A 19 -5.31 -1.44 -0.90
CA GLY A 19 -5.75 -1.51 0.48
C GLY A 19 -5.79 -2.95 1.01
N ILE A 20 -6.40 -3.86 0.25
CA ILE A 20 -6.48 -5.28 0.60
C ILE A 20 -5.08 -5.89 0.68
N ILE A 21 -4.24 -5.66 -0.34
CA ILE A 21 -2.87 -6.20 -0.41
C ILE A 21 -2.11 -5.85 0.88
N PHE A 22 -2.05 -4.58 1.25
CA PHE A 22 -1.27 -4.14 2.41
C PHE A 22 -1.86 -4.53 3.76
N ILE A 23 -3.19 -4.65 3.87
CA ILE A 23 -3.80 -5.23 5.08
C ILE A 23 -3.36 -6.68 5.25
N VAL A 24 -3.41 -7.48 4.18
CA VAL A 24 -3.00 -8.89 4.22
C VAL A 24 -1.51 -9.02 4.53
N HIS A 25 -0.65 -8.24 3.86
CA HIS A 25 0.79 -8.21 4.15
C HIS A 25 1.08 -7.80 5.59
N GLY A 26 0.41 -6.78 6.09
CA GLY A 26 0.50 -6.30 7.47
C GLY A 26 0.12 -7.35 8.50
N ILE A 27 -1.03 -8.00 8.31
CA ILE A 27 -1.52 -9.06 9.18
C ILE A 27 -0.53 -10.24 9.20
N ASN A 28 0.00 -10.63 8.04
CA ASN A 28 1.00 -11.70 7.98
C ASN A 28 2.25 -11.32 8.79
N LYS A 29 2.75 -10.09 8.66
CA LYS A 29 3.87 -9.59 9.48
C LYS A 29 3.55 -9.58 10.97
N TRP A 30 2.32 -9.21 11.34
CA TRP A 30 1.86 -9.24 12.73
C TRP A 30 1.82 -10.66 13.31
N GLN A 31 1.35 -11.64 12.53
CA GLN A 31 1.34 -13.05 12.93
C GLN A 31 2.76 -13.60 13.09
N HIS A 32 3.65 -13.29 12.15
CA HIS A 32 5.08 -13.62 12.28
C HIS A 32 5.70 -12.98 13.51
N TRP A 33 5.30 -11.77 13.86
CA TRP A 33 5.76 -11.12 15.08
C TRP A 33 5.35 -11.91 16.32
N LYS A 34 4.06 -12.20 16.47
CA LYS A 34 3.54 -12.95 17.64
C LYS A 34 4.19 -14.33 17.83
N LYS A 35 4.54 -15.02 16.73
CA LYS A 35 5.14 -16.35 16.77
C LYS A 35 6.63 -16.34 17.17
N ARG A 36 7.35 -15.23 16.96
CA ARG A 36 8.75 -15.09 17.37
C ARG A 36 8.83 -14.59 18.82
N ASN A 37 8.96 -15.50 19.78
CA ASN A 37 9.24 -15.17 21.18
C ASN A 37 10.62 -14.47 21.31
N ASN A 38 10.61 -13.14 21.29
CA ASN A 38 11.63 -12.25 21.85
C ASN A 38 13.13 -12.57 21.65
N SER A 39 13.60 -12.76 20.42
CA SER A 39 15.02 -12.48 20.15
C SER A 39 15.25 -11.89 18.77
N LYS A 40 15.62 -10.60 18.76
CA LYS A 40 16.17 -9.86 17.60
C LYS A 40 15.23 -9.67 16.40
N MET A 41 13.98 -9.27 16.65
CA MET A 41 13.21 -8.69 15.54
C MET A 41 13.62 -7.24 15.35
N ASP A 42 14.08 -6.94 14.15
CA ASP A 42 14.42 -5.59 13.73
C ASP A 42 13.24 -4.63 14.01
N ALA A 43 13.54 -3.46 14.57
CA ALA A 43 12.56 -2.40 14.80
C ALA A 43 11.81 -2.04 13.50
N VAL A 44 12.49 -2.14 12.36
CA VAL A 44 11.92 -1.97 11.02
C VAL A 44 10.76 -2.94 10.80
N PHE A 45 10.92 -4.23 11.13
CA PHE A 45 9.89 -5.24 10.90
C PHE A 45 8.63 -4.96 11.73
N LYS A 46 8.79 -4.54 12.99
CA LYS A 46 7.66 -4.17 13.86
C LYS A 46 6.94 -2.93 13.35
N ALA A 47 7.70 -1.94 12.88
CA ALA A 47 7.12 -0.74 12.27
C ALA A 47 6.30 -1.10 11.03
N LEU A 48 6.84 -1.93 10.12
CA LEU A 48 6.11 -2.39 8.93
C LEU A 48 4.83 -3.16 9.26
N ALA A 49 4.84 -4.01 10.30
CA ALA A 49 3.65 -4.74 10.75
C ALA A 49 2.50 -3.82 11.20
N ILE A 50 2.78 -2.55 11.53
CA ILE A 50 1.79 -1.54 11.91
C ILE A 50 1.49 -0.59 10.76
N ILE A 51 2.52 -0.11 10.06
CA ILE A 51 2.38 0.89 9.00
C ILE A 51 1.62 0.31 7.80
N GLU A 52 1.91 -0.91 7.39
CA GLU A 52 1.25 -1.53 6.24
C GLU A 52 -0.26 -1.66 6.38
N PRO A 53 -0.81 -2.25 7.46
CA PRO A 53 -2.26 -2.34 7.59
C PRO A 53 -2.92 -0.97 7.77
N LEU A 54 -2.26 0.00 8.43
CA LEU A 54 -2.79 1.36 8.54
C LEU A 54 -2.81 2.09 7.20
N ALA A 55 -1.77 1.94 6.38
CA ALA A 55 -1.74 2.46 5.02
C ALA A 55 -2.85 1.81 4.19
N GLY A 56 -3.04 0.49 4.30
CA GLY A 56 -4.12 -0.22 3.62
C GLY A 56 -5.51 0.29 4.02
N LEU A 57 -5.76 0.45 5.32
CA LEU A 57 -7.02 1.00 5.84
C LEU A 57 -7.27 2.44 5.37
N SER A 58 -6.24 3.27 5.31
CA SER A 58 -6.36 4.66 4.83
C SER A 58 -6.86 4.72 3.37
N LEU A 59 -6.37 3.83 2.50
CA LEU A 59 -6.81 3.75 1.10
C LEU A 59 -8.24 3.22 1.00
N LEU A 60 -8.56 2.15 1.74
CA LEU A 60 -9.91 1.56 1.74
C LEU A 60 -10.97 2.55 2.23
N ALA A 61 -10.73 3.19 3.37
CA ALA A 61 -11.63 4.19 3.92
C ALA A 61 -11.71 5.44 3.05
N GLY A 62 -10.67 5.71 2.25
CA GLY A 62 -10.56 6.94 1.51
C GLY A 62 -10.26 8.14 2.41
N PHE A 63 -9.49 7.92 3.48
CA PHE A 63 -9.07 8.95 4.44
C PHE A 63 -7.55 8.96 4.54
N LEU A 64 -6.92 10.14 4.54
CA LEU A 64 -5.44 10.27 4.50
C LEU A 64 -4.78 9.50 3.34
N ILE A 65 -5.47 9.45 2.19
CA ILE A 65 -5.12 8.62 1.03
C ILE A 65 -3.70 8.87 0.53
N GLN A 66 -3.29 10.13 0.39
CA GLN A 66 -1.94 10.46 -0.09
C GLN A 66 -0.85 9.98 0.87
N LEU A 67 -1.08 10.06 2.18
CA LEU A 67 -0.12 9.57 3.18
C LEU A 67 -0.02 8.05 3.14
N GLY A 68 -1.16 7.35 3.04
CA GLY A 68 -1.17 5.90 2.87
C GLY A 68 -0.46 5.45 1.61
N ALA A 69 -0.76 6.08 0.48
CA ALA A 69 -0.14 5.80 -0.81
C ALA A 69 1.37 6.08 -0.79
N ALA A 70 1.81 7.18 -0.16
CA ALA A 70 3.23 7.50 0.01
C ALA A 70 3.95 6.46 0.87
N ALA A 71 3.34 6.03 1.99
CA ALA A 71 3.90 4.99 2.83
C ALA A 71 4.06 3.67 2.06
N MET A 72 3.05 3.26 1.28
CA MET A 72 3.13 2.08 0.42
C MET A 72 4.25 2.20 -0.61
N ALA A 73 4.37 3.34 -1.30
CA ALA A 73 5.40 3.58 -2.30
C ALA A 73 6.81 3.46 -1.69
N ILE A 74 7.05 4.04 -0.50
CA ILE A 74 8.33 3.94 0.20
C ILE A 74 8.65 2.49 0.56
N ILE A 75 7.67 1.73 1.06
CA ILE A 75 7.86 0.33 1.44
C ILE A 75 8.19 -0.52 0.20
N MET A 76 7.53 -0.28 -0.94
CA MET A 76 7.84 -0.98 -2.20
C MET A 76 9.19 -0.61 -2.77
N LEU A 77 9.61 0.66 -2.69
CA LEU A 77 10.97 1.06 -3.07
C LEU A 77 12.03 0.29 -2.28
N ALA A 78 11.84 0.19 -0.96
CA ALA A 78 12.74 -0.61 -0.12
C ALA A 78 12.68 -2.09 -0.51
N ALA A 79 11.49 -2.68 -0.66
CA ALA A 79 11.34 -4.09 -1.04
C ALA A 79 12.03 -4.42 -2.37
N ILE A 80 11.84 -3.57 -3.39
CA ILE A 80 12.49 -3.71 -4.70
C ILE A 80 14.00 -3.57 -4.57
N TYR A 81 14.50 -2.58 -3.80
CA TYR A 81 15.93 -2.43 -3.55
C TYR A 81 16.55 -3.71 -2.97
N PHE A 82 15.95 -4.26 -1.91
CA PHE A 82 16.44 -5.50 -1.28
C PHE A 82 16.37 -6.69 -2.26
N LYS A 83 15.27 -6.84 -2.99
CA LYS A 83 15.12 -7.92 -3.98
C LYS A 83 16.17 -7.85 -5.10
N ILE A 84 16.49 -6.66 -5.60
CA ILE A 84 17.46 -6.48 -6.69
C ILE A 84 18.90 -6.58 -6.17
N PHE A 85 19.24 -5.83 -5.13
CA PHE A 85 20.64 -5.62 -4.75
C PHE A 85 21.14 -6.63 -3.72
N GLU A 86 20.31 -7.05 -2.76
CA GLU A 86 20.72 -7.97 -1.70
C GLU A 86 20.40 -9.42 -2.05
N TRP A 87 19.19 -9.70 -2.54
CA TRP A 87 18.75 -11.08 -2.80
C TRP A 87 19.00 -11.54 -4.24
N LYS A 88 19.36 -10.62 -5.14
CA LYS A 88 19.62 -10.90 -6.57
C LYS A 88 18.45 -11.61 -7.27
N ASN A 89 17.23 -11.30 -6.86
CA ASN A 89 16.02 -11.85 -7.46
C ASN A 89 15.80 -11.29 -8.86
N LYS A 90 15.26 -12.13 -9.75
CA LYS A 90 14.86 -11.72 -11.10
C LYS A 90 13.58 -10.87 -11.05
N PHE A 91 13.22 -10.23 -12.16
CA PHE A 91 11.97 -9.49 -12.26
C PHE A 91 10.75 -10.40 -12.05
N THR A 92 10.75 -11.56 -12.73
CA THR A 92 9.69 -12.57 -12.67
C THR A 92 10.15 -13.84 -11.96
N GLY A 93 9.18 -14.70 -11.59
CA GLY A 93 9.42 -16.00 -10.95
C GLY A 93 9.40 -15.93 -9.42
N ASP A 94 9.84 -17.02 -8.77
CA ASP A 94 9.78 -17.13 -7.32
C ASP A 94 10.60 -16.03 -6.62
N GLY A 95 9.92 -15.24 -5.81
CA GLY A 95 10.51 -14.08 -5.14
C GLY A 95 10.74 -12.86 -6.05
N GLY A 96 10.25 -12.89 -7.29
CA GLY A 96 10.36 -11.79 -8.24
C GLY A 96 9.82 -10.46 -7.71
N TRP A 97 10.25 -9.37 -8.33
CA TRP A 97 9.88 -8.01 -7.93
C TRP A 97 8.83 -7.34 -8.84
N GLU A 98 8.26 -8.06 -9.81
CA GLU A 98 7.20 -7.57 -10.71
C GLU A 98 5.96 -7.06 -9.97
N LEU A 99 5.52 -7.78 -8.92
CA LEU A 99 4.37 -7.38 -8.13
C LEU A 99 4.67 -6.15 -7.28
N ASP A 100 5.85 -6.06 -6.67
CA ASP A 100 6.24 -4.88 -5.89
C ASP A 100 6.32 -3.64 -6.78
N PHE A 101 6.81 -3.81 -8.02
CA PHE A 101 6.84 -2.74 -9.01
C PHE A 101 5.43 -2.28 -9.44
N LEU A 102 4.53 -3.23 -9.70
CA LEU A 102 3.14 -2.91 -10.04
C LEU A 102 2.45 -2.16 -8.89
N ILE A 103 2.68 -2.61 -7.65
CA ILE A 103 2.16 -1.94 -6.46
C ILE A 103 2.75 -0.54 -6.34
N LEU A 104 4.07 -0.37 -6.50
CA LEU A 104 4.75 0.93 -6.45
C LEU A 104 4.13 1.92 -7.43
N VAL A 105 3.99 1.55 -8.70
CA VAL A 105 3.45 2.44 -9.73
C VAL A 105 2.00 2.79 -9.44
N ASN A 106 1.19 1.84 -8.97
CA ASN A 106 -0.20 2.11 -8.57
C ASN A 106 -0.28 3.02 -7.33
N SER A 107 0.59 2.82 -6.34
CA SER A 107 0.68 3.70 -5.16
C SER A 107 1.05 5.13 -5.58
N LEU A 108 2.01 5.31 -6.48
CA LEU A 108 2.37 6.63 -7.01
C LEU A 108 1.21 7.26 -7.78
N ALA A 109 0.49 6.49 -8.61
CA ALA A 109 -0.69 6.97 -9.31
C ALA A 109 -1.77 7.46 -8.34
N VAL A 110 -2.11 6.69 -7.30
CA VAL A 110 -3.08 7.10 -6.27
C VAL A 110 -2.56 8.29 -5.45
N MET A 111 -1.26 8.38 -5.17
CA MET A 111 -0.66 9.50 -4.45
C MET A 111 -0.81 10.81 -5.24
N ILE A 112 -0.58 10.77 -6.56
CA ILE A 112 -0.66 11.94 -7.46
C ILE A 112 -2.12 12.32 -7.76
N LEU A 113 -2.96 11.34 -8.10
CA LEU A 113 -4.34 11.56 -8.53
C LEU A 113 -5.31 11.74 -7.35
N GLY A 114 -4.93 11.31 -6.15
CA GLY A 114 -5.76 11.35 -4.95
C GLY A 114 -6.84 10.26 -4.93
N GLY A 115 -7.88 10.50 -4.11
CA GLY A 115 -8.92 9.50 -3.82
C GLY A 115 -10.13 9.46 -4.74
N GLY A 116 -10.32 10.49 -5.55
CA GLY A 116 -11.59 10.75 -6.23
C GLY A 116 -12.73 11.14 -5.27
N ARG A 117 -13.92 11.38 -5.83
CA ARG A 117 -15.10 11.83 -5.09
C ARG A 117 -15.73 10.76 -4.20
N ILE A 118 -15.49 9.49 -4.49
CA ILE A 118 -15.97 8.35 -3.70
C ILE A 118 -14.98 8.07 -2.57
N SER A 119 -14.72 9.05 -1.72
CA SER A 119 -13.76 8.94 -0.60
C SER A 119 -14.25 9.68 0.64
N LEU A 120 -13.86 9.20 1.83
CA LEU A 120 -14.22 9.86 3.09
C LEU A 120 -13.64 11.27 3.18
N ASN A 121 -12.43 11.50 2.64
CA ASN A 121 -11.85 12.84 2.52
C ASN A 121 -12.76 13.79 1.73
N TYR A 122 -13.31 13.34 0.59
CA TYR A 122 -14.22 14.16 -0.19
C TYR A 122 -15.50 14.48 0.58
N LEU A 123 -16.08 13.45 1.22
CA LEU A 123 -17.30 13.62 2.02
C LEU A 123 -17.13 14.62 3.18
N LEU A 124 -16.00 14.55 3.89
CA LEU A 124 -15.77 15.37 5.09
C LEU A 124 -15.37 16.83 4.76
N PHE A 125 -14.61 17.03 3.68
CA PHE A 125 -13.97 18.33 3.41
C PHE A 125 -14.52 19.08 2.19
N TYR A 126 -15.23 18.41 1.27
CA TYR A 126 -15.63 19.00 -0.02
C TYR A 126 -17.11 18.86 -0.38
N ALA A 127 -17.85 17.95 0.25
CA ALA A 127 -19.26 17.71 -0.05
C ALA A 127 -20.25 18.66 0.66
N ARG A 128 -19.77 19.81 1.18
CA ARG A 128 -20.59 20.81 1.88
C ARG A 128 -21.04 21.93 0.95
#